data_AF-A0A2I0JBV3-F1
#
_entry.id   AF-A0A2I0JBV3-F1
#
_cell.length_a   1.000
_cell.length_b   1.000
_cell.length_c   1.000
_cell.angle_alpha   90.00
_cell.angle_beta   90.00
_cell.angle_gamma   90.00
#
_symmetry.space_group_name_H-M   'P 1'
#
loop_
_entity.id
_entity.type
_entity.pdbx_description
1 polymer ?
#
loop_
_entity_poly.entity_id
_entity_poly.type
_entity_poly.pdbx_seq_one_letter_code
_entity_poly.pdbx_strand_id
1 'polypeptide(L)'
;MRTNKTFYTDSNGRDFLERVRDFRKDWDLQVNQPVAGNYYPINLGIYMKDDSHELSILVDRSVGGSSIVDGQLELMVHRRLFRDDLKGIAEALNETEGDDLSDFHKPTFSGFAPSYVLPDNVALITLQELKGGTVLIWLAHLYEIGEDMDLSVTASVELKKLFPDKKISGITELNLSANQERAEMENRRLVWNVEGFRGGGEPEAKPATRGGAVDPAELVVELTPMEIRTFVLSFSSREGQ
;
A
#
# COMPACT_ATOMS: atom_id res chain seq x y z
N MET A 1 1.13 -23.02 16.94
CA MET A 1 0.05 -22.23 16.31
C MET A 1 -0.66 -23.14 15.32
N ARG A 2 -2.00 -23.24 15.39
CA ARG A 2 -2.79 -24.07 14.47
C ARG A 2 -3.32 -23.20 13.33
N THR A 3 -2.54 -23.06 12.27
CA THR A 3 -2.83 -22.11 11.18
C THR A 3 -3.66 -22.71 10.05
N ASN A 4 -3.91 -24.02 10.07
CA ASN A 4 -4.78 -24.73 9.11
C ASN A 4 -4.43 -24.43 7.64
N LYS A 5 -3.12 -24.51 7.31
CA LYS A 5 -2.54 -24.18 6.00
C LYS A 5 -2.62 -22.71 5.56
N THR A 6 -3.14 -21.82 6.40
CA THR A 6 -3.35 -20.41 6.06
C THR A 6 -2.22 -19.52 6.57
N PHE A 7 -1.81 -18.57 5.74
CA PHE A 7 -0.90 -17.49 6.05
C PHE A 7 -1.22 -16.28 5.18
N TYR A 8 -0.68 -15.11 5.50
CA TYR A 8 -1.03 -13.86 4.84
C TYR A 8 0.22 -13.14 4.37
N THR A 9 0.17 -12.59 3.16
CA THR A 9 1.30 -11.89 2.52
C THR A 9 0.82 -10.60 1.90
N ASP A 10 1.62 -9.54 1.98
CA ASP A 10 1.28 -8.26 1.37
C ASP A 10 1.18 -8.32 -0.17
N SER A 11 0.44 -7.38 -0.74
CA SER A 11 0.38 -7.06 -2.15
C SER A 11 1.04 -5.71 -2.39
N ASN A 12 2.30 -5.73 -2.82
CA ASN A 12 3.10 -4.53 -3.07
C ASN A 12 3.17 -3.56 -1.85
N GLY A 13 3.23 -4.12 -0.64
CA GLY A 13 3.29 -3.37 0.62
C GLY A 13 1.99 -2.67 1.00
N ARG A 14 0.84 -3.13 0.47
CA ARG A 14 -0.50 -2.67 0.85
C ARG A 14 -1.31 -3.83 1.42
N ASP A 15 -2.34 -4.27 0.69
CA ASP A 15 -3.33 -5.23 1.16
C ASP A 15 -2.68 -6.58 1.52
N PHE A 16 -3.15 -7.23 2.58
CA PHE A 16 -2.75 -8.58 2.94
C PHE A 16 -3.69 -9.60 2.32
N LEU A 17 -3.12 -10.44 1.46
CA LEU A 17 -3.87 -11.50 0.80
C LEU A 17 -3.75 -12.81 1.57
N GLU A 18 -4.89 -13.45 1.81
CA GLU A 18 -4.94 -14.79 2.35
C GLU A 18 -4.35 -15.80 1.36
N ARG A 19 -3.40 -16.61 1.85
CA ARG A 19 -2.75 -17.69 1.12
C ARG A 19 -3.08 -19.01 1.81
N VAL A 20 -3.52 -19.99 1.02
CA VAL A 20 -3.75 -21.36 1.48
C VAL A 20 -2.76 -22.26 0.76
N ARG A 21 -1.92 -22.95 1.54
CA ARG A 21 -0.92 -23.88 1.01
C ARG A 21 -1.57 -24.99 0.18
N ASP A 22 -0.99 -25.24 -0.99
CA ASP A 22 -1.42 -26.22 -1.99
C ASP A 22 -2.83 -25.96 -2.57
N PHE A 23 -3.27 -24.71 -2.61
CA PHE A 23 -4.60 -24.34 -3.09
C PHE A 23 -4.58 -23.18 -4.10
N ARG A 24 -5.54 -23.19 -5.02
CA ARG A 24 -5.81 -22.09 -5.96
C ARG A 24 -7.32 -21.87 -6.05
N LYS A 25 -7.74 -20.60 -6.04
CA LYS A 25 -9.17 -20.24 -6.06
C LYS A 25 -9.81 -20.51 -7.42
N ASP A 26 -9.08 -20.25 -8.50
CA ASP A 26 -9.67 -20.17 -9.84
C ASP A 26 -9.57 -21.49 -10.62
N TRP A 27 -8.79 -22.47 -10.14
CA TRP A 27 -8.67 -23.79 -10.78
C TRP A 27 -8.24 -24.88 -9.79
N ASP A 28 -8.49 -26.14 -10.16
CA ASP A 28 -8.04 -27.31 -9.39
C ASP A 28 -6.54 -27.56 -9.56
N LEU A 29 -5.76 -27.40 -8.48
CA LEU A 29 -4.31 -27.45 -8.51
C LEU A 29 -3.78 -28.89 -8.44
N GLN A 30 -3.06 -29.31 -9.46
CA GLN A 30 -2.21 -30.52 -9.39
C GLN A 30 -0.85 -30.16 -8.78
N VAL A 31 -0.60 -30.61 -7.55
CA VAL A 31 0.59 -30.24 -6.77
C VAL A 31 1.82 -31.00 -7.26
N ASN A 32 2.61 -30.34 -8.11
CA ASN A 32 3.87 -30.89 -8.63
C ASN A 32 5.12 -30.34 -7.91
N GLN A 33 4.98 -29.21 -7.22
CA GLN A 33 6.06 -28.48 -6.53
C GLN A 33 5.56 -27.99 -5.16
N PRO A 34 5.61 -28.83 -4.12
CA PRO A 34 4.96 -28.53 -2.82
C PRO A 34 5.63 -27.41 -2.03
N VAL A 35 6.87 -27.03 -2.38
CA VAL A 35 7.57 -25.90 -1.76
C VAL A 35 7.50 -24.68 -2.67
N ALA A 36 8.11 -24.74 -3.86
CA ALA A 36 8.19 -23.60 -4.77
C ALA A 36 6.81 -23.07 -5.20
N GLY A 37 5.80 -23.94 -5.31
CA GLY A 37 4.43 -23.53 -5.64
C GLY A 37 3.73 -22.74 -4.53
N ASN A 38 4.28 -22.69 -3.32
CA ASN A 38 3.70 -21.98 -2.17
C ASN A 38 4.52 -20.76 -1.74
N TYR A 39 5.55 -20.38 -2.51
CA TYR A 39 6.31 -19.15 -2.28
C TYR A 39 5.59 -17.94 -2.89
N TYR A 40 5.53 -16.84 -2.12
CA TYR A 40 4.92 -15.58 -2.51
C TYR A 40 5.90 -14.41 -2.31
N PRO A 41 5.78 -13.32 -3.09
CA PRO A 41 6.58 -12.12 -2.89
C PRO A 41 6.13 -11.38 -1.63
N ILE A 42 7.10 -10.93 -0.82
CA ILE A 42 6.90 -10.17 0.41
C ILE A 42 7.64 -8.84 0.27
N ASN A 43 6.93 -7.71 0.39
CA ASN A 43 7.53 -6.37 0.34
C ASN A 43 7.35 -5.57 1.63
N LEU A 44 6.32 -5.88 2.42
CA LEU A 44 6.06 -5.30 3.73
C LEU A 44 6.18 -6.36 4.80
N GLY A 45 5.47 -7.48 4.64
CA GLY A 45 5.45 -8.50 5.66
C GLY A 45 4.66 -9.75 5.33
N ILE A 46 4.86 -10.75 6.16
CA ILE A 46 4.16 -12.03 6.17
C ILE A 46 3.70 -12.31 7.59
N TYR A 47 2.47 -12.79 7.76
CA TYR A 47 1.97 -13.16 9.07
C TYR A 47 1.13 -14.45 9.03
N MET A 48 0.96 -15.04 10.20
CA MET A 48 0.03 -16.13 10.43
C MET A 48 -0.61 -15.97 11.81
N LYS A 49 -1.83 -16.49 11.96
CA LYS A 49 -2.57 -16.42 13.22
C LYS A 49 -3.35 -17.69 13.49
N ASP A 50 -3.65 -17.92 14.76
CA ASP A 50 -4.71 -18.81 15.22
C ASP A 50 -5.72 -18.00 16.07
N ASP A 51 -6.65 -18.67 16.75
CA ASP A 51 -7.69 -18.02 17.55
C ASP A 51 -7.16 -17.14 18.71
N SER A 52 -5.88 -17.27 19.05
CA SER A 52 -5.31 -16.70 20.28
C SER A 52 -3.98 -15.97 20.09
N HIS A 53 -3.24 -16.27 19.03
CA HIS A 53 -1.93 -15.71 18.78
C HIS A 53 -1.80 -15.28 17.32
N GLU A 54 -1.00 -14.25 17.10
CA GLU A 54 -0.55 -13.80 15.79
C GLU A 54 0.98 -13.70 15.80
N LEU A 55 1.62 -14.13 14.71
CA LEU A 55 3.05 -13.93 14.46
C LEU A 55 3.21 -13.21 13.13
N SER A 56 3.82 -12.03 13.19
CA SER A 56 4.05 -11.16 12.04
C SER A 56 5.55 -10.90 11.87
N ILE A 57 6.04 -11.01 10.63
CA ILE A 57 7.42 -10.73 10.24
C ILE A 57 7.40 -9.61 9.20
N LEU A 58 8.08 -8.50 9.49
CA LEU A 58 8.29 -7.40 8.56
C LEU A 58 9.66 -7.54 7.89
N VAL A 59 9.76 -7.08 6.64
CA VAL A 59 10.98 -7.17 5.83
C VAL A 59 11.51 -5.79 5.51
N ASP A 60 12.84 -5.67 5.35
CA ASP A 60 13.52 -4.43 4.95
C ASP A 60 13.68 -4.30 3.44
N ARG A 61 13.40 -5.38 2.69
CA ARG A 61 13.51 -5.48 1.23
C ARG A 61 12.57 -6.55 0.68
N SER A 62 12.37 -6.53 -0.63
CA SER A 62 11.60 -7.57 -1.33
C SER A 62 12.28 -8.93 -1.20
N VAL A 63 11.55 -9.92 -0.67
CA VAL A 63 12.02 -11.32 -0.53
C VAL A 63 10.93 -12.31 -0.89
N GLY A 64 11.29 -13.58 -1.07
CA GLY A 64 10.33 -14.68 -1.18
C GLY A 64 10.04 -15.27 0.19
N GLY A 65 8.78 -15.52 0.52
CA GLY A 65 8.36 -16.12 1.79
C GLY A 65 7.25 -17.16 1.64
N SER A 66 7.09 -18.01 2.64
CA SER A 66 6.06 -19.05 2.67
C SER A 66 5.74 -19.56 4.07
N SER A 67 4.70 -20.41 4.16
CA SER A 67 4.40 -21.29 5.28
C SER A 67 4.24 -22.73 4.75
N ILE A 68 5.31 -23.53 4.86
CA ILE A 68 5.36 -24.89 4.29
C ILE A 68 4.72 -25.94 5.21
N VAL A 69 4.71 -25.69 6.52
CA VAL A 69 3.94 -26.46 7.52
C VAL A 69 3.23 -25.52 8.48
N ASP A 70 2.19 -26.02 9.15
CA ASP A 70 1.39 -25.21 10.08
C ASP A 70 2.24 -24.68 11.23
N GLY A 71 2.05 -23.40 11.56
CA GLY A 71 2.80 -22.72 12.61
C GLY A 71 4.26 -22.41 12.27
N GLN A 72 4.64 -22.48 10.99
CA GLN A 72 5.94 -22.06 10.49
C GLN A 72 5.78 -20.92 9.46
N LEU A 73 6.63 -19.91 9.55
CA LEU A 73 6.93 -18.99 8.47
C LEU A 73 8.41 -19.13 8.09
N GLU A 74 8.71 -19.00 6.80
CA GLU A 74 10.09 -18.98 6.29
C GLU A 74 10.28 -17.87 5.26
N LEU A 75 11.50 -17.31 5.22
CA LEU A 75 11.93 -16.30 4.26
C LEU A 75 13.21 -16.77 3.56
N MET A 76 13.24 -16.64 2.24
CA MET A 76 14.42 -16.89 1.43
C MET A 76 15.25 -15.60 1.37
N VAL A 77 16.24 -15.51 2.24
CA VAL A 77 17.06 -14.30 2.43
C VAL A 77 18.08 -14.09 1.30
N HIS A 78 18.64 -15.18 0.76
CA HIS A 78 19.65 -15.11 -0.30
C HIS A 78 19.64 -16.39 -1.14
N ARG A 79 20.04 -16.28 -2.41
CA ARG A 79 20.10 -17.36 -3.39
C ARG A 79 21.38 -17.27 -4.19
N ARG A 80 22.01 -18.42 -4.42
CA ARG A 80 23.15 -18.58 -5.32
C ARG A 80 23.00 -19.89 -6.09
N LEU A 81 23.08 -19.82 -7.41
CA LEU A 81 22.83 -20.90 -8.35
C LEU A 81 24.02 -21.04 -9.30
N PHE A 82 24.39 -22.29 -9.60
CA PHE A 82 25.50 -22.60 -10.52
C PHE A 82 25.04 -22.90 -11.96
N ARG A 83 23.73 -22.81 -12.23
CA ARG A 83 23.13 -23.08 -13.54
C ARG A 83 22.09 -22.01 -13.85
N ASP A 84 22.06 -21.60 -15.11
CA ASP A 84 20.99 -20.79 -15.71
C ASP A 84 19.70 -21.60 -15.82
N ASP A 85 18.56 -20.92 -15.76
CA ASP A 85 17.22 -21.53 -15.81
C ASP A 85 16.61 -21.57 -17.23
N LEU A 86 17.40 -21.17 -18.24
CA LEU A 86 17.05 -21.15 -19.66
C LEU A 86 15.87 -20.22 -19.97
N LYS A 87 15.70 -19.14 -19.22
CA LYS A 87 14.64 -18.12 -19.44
C LYS A 87 15.11 -16.85 -20.16
N GLY A 88 16.37 -16.82 -20.61
CA GLY A 88 16.84 -15.84 -21.61
C GLY A 88 17.97 -14.92 -21.15
N ILE A 89 18.34 -14.93 -19.87
CA ILE A 89 19.47 -14.15 -19.35
C ILE A 89 20.81 -14.84 -19.68
N ALA A 90 20.82 -16.17 -19.78
CA ALA A 90 21.99 -16.99 -20.14
C ALA A 90 23.15 -16.88 -19.15
N GLU A 91 22.85 -16.57 -17.89
CA GLU A 91 23.79 -16.46 -16.79
C GLU A 91 23.18 -17.10 -15.54
N ALA A 92 24.00 -17.76 -14.73
CA ALA A 92 23.55 -18.29 -13.44
C ALA A 92 23.57 -17.17 -12.40
N LEU A 93 22.61 -17.18 -11.46
CA LEU A 93 22.57 -16.26 -10.31
C LEU A 93 23.74 -16.56 -9.34
N ASN A 94 24.93 -16.05 -9.63
CA ASN A 94 26.19 -16.44 -8.99
C ASN A 94 27.05 -15.24 -8.57
N GLU A 95 26.41 -14.18 -8.10
CA GLU A 95 27.06 -12.97 -7.60
C GLU A 95 28.00 -13.31 -6.41
N THR A 96 29.16 -12.66 -6.37
CA THR A 96 30.22 -12.92 -5.38
C THR A 96 30.55 -11.74 -4.47
N GLU A 97 29.96 -10.57 -4.74
CA GLU A 97 30.10 -9.39 -3.89
C GLU A 97 29.10 -9.48 -2.72
N GLY A 98 29.54 -9.09 -1.52
CA GLY A 98 28.69 -9.08 -0.33
C GLY A 98 28.08 -7.70 -0.09
N ASP A 99 26.86 -7.67 0.44
CA ASP A 99 26.23 -6.42 0.91
C ASP A 99 26.97 -5.91 2.16
N ASP A 100 27.61 -4.74 2.06
CA ASP A 100 28.11 -4.01 3.22
C ASP A 100 26.92 -3.28 3.88
N LEU A 101 26.37 -3.88 4.93
CA LEU A 101 25.28 -3.33 5.74
C LEU A 101 25.82 -2.18 6.63
N SER A 102 26.27 -1.10 6.01
CA SER A 102 26.75 0.10 6.69
C SER A 102 25.59 0.97 7.20
N ASP A 103 25.80 1.61 8.34
CA ASP A 103 24.83 2.40 9.11
C ASP A 103 24.04 3.39 8.23
N PHE A 104 22.74 3.15 8.10
CA PHE A 104 21.82 4.11 7.48
C PHE A 104 21.65 5.31 8.41
N HIS A 105 22.27 6.44 8.08
CA HIS A 105 21.87 7.72 8.64
C HIS A 105 20.40 7.97 8.26
N LYS A 106 19.50 8.01 9.24
CA LYS A 106 18.10 8.38 9.04
C LYS A 106 17.97 9.90 9.16
N PRO A 107 18.00 10.68 8.06
CA PRO A 107 17.79 12.12 8.17
C PRO A 107 16.38 12.38 8.71
N THR A 108 16.27 13.21 9.73
CA THR A 108 14.99 13.69 10.25
C THR A 108 14.75 15.12 9.77
N PHE A 109 13.65 15.34 9.06
CA PHE A 109 13.16 16.66 8.68
C PHE A 109 11.73 16.82 9.20
N SER A 110 11.39 18.00 9.70
CA SER A 110 10.00 18.36 10.01
C SER A 110 9.70 19.73 9.40
N GLY A 111 8.65 19.78 8.59
CA GLY A 111 8.12 21.01 7.99
C GLY A 111 6.66 21.28 8.36
N PHE A 112 6.08 20.49 9.26
CA PHE A 112 4.70 20.64 9.71
C PHE A 112 4.61 21.68 10.83
N ALA A 113 3.39 22.11 11.16
CA ALA A 113 3.20 22.94 12.35
C ALA A 113 3.77 22.23 13.61
N PRO A 114 4.40 22.94 14.56
CA PRO A 114 5.17 22.31 15.66
C PRO A 114 4.43 21.29 16.53
N SER A 115 3.10 21.32 16.56
CA SER A 115 2.24 20.39 17.31
C SER A 115 1.35 19.51 16.44
N TYR A 116 1.53 19.55 15.11
CA TYR A 116 0.74 18.76 14.19
C TYR A 116 1.51 17.52 13.74
N VAL A 117 0.85 16.37 13.89
CA VAL A 117 1.31 15.08 13.41
C VAL A 117 0.19 14.52 12.54
N LEU A 118 0.56 13.78 11.49
CA LEU A 118 -0.43 13.04 10.73
C LEU A 118 -1.12 12.00 11.64
N PRO A 119 -2.40 11.66 11.41
CA PRO A 119 -3.00 10.51 12.04
C PRO A 119 -2.15 9.25 11.85
N ASP A 120 -2.06 8.38 12.85
CA ASP A 120 -1.19 7.18 12.83
C ASP A 120 -1.56 6.18 11.71
N ASN A 121 -2.78 6.27 11.18
CA ASN A 121 -3.28 5.49 10.05
C ASN A 121 -3.11 6.19 8.69
N VAL A 122 -2.38 7.31 8.61
CA VAL A 122 -2.15 8.07 7.37
C VAL A 122 -0.66 8.33 7.13
N ALA A 123 -0.22 8.10 5.90
CA ALA A 123 1.11 8.50 5.42
C ALA A 123 1.03 9.51 4.27
N LEU A 124 1.92 10.51 4.30
CA LEU A 124 2.25 11.35 3.15
C LEU A 124 3.31 10.61 2.31
N ILE A 125 2.86 9.85 1.31
CA ILE A 125 3.73 8.97 0.52
C ILE A 125 4.40 9.69 -0.67
N THR A 126 3.95 10.89 -1.01
CA THR A 126 4.59 11.73 -2.03
C THR A 126 4.42 13.19 -1.66
N LEU A 127 5.50 13.96 -1.78
CA LEU A 127 5.55 15.41 -1.69
C LEU A 127 6.55 15.90 -2.74
N GLN A 128 6.06 16.49 -3.81
CA GLN A 128 6.89 16.87 -4.96
C GLN A 128 6.52 18.26 -5.46
N GLU A 129 7.51 19.15 -5.56
CA GLU A 129 7.35 20.42 -6.27
C GLU A 129 7.34 20.19 -7.79
N LEU A 130 6.34 20.74 -8.47
CA LEU A 130 6.17 20.70 -9.91
C LEU A 130 6.59 22.02 -10.55
N LYS A 131 6.67 22.04 -11.89
CA LYS A 131 6.91 23.27 -12.64
C LYS A 131 5.82 24.31 -12.33
N GLY A 132 6.24 25.55 -12.10
CA GLY A 132 5.33 26.66 -11.77
C GLY A 132 5.02 26.80 -10.28
N GLY A 133 5.73 26.07 -9.39
CA GLY A 133 5.63 26.24 -7.94
C GLY A 133 4.38 25.61 -7.31
N THR A 134 3.69 24.74 -8.05
CA THR A 134 2.63 23.87 -7.51
C THR A 134 3.25 22.64 -6.86
N VAL A 135 2.53 22.00 -5.96
CA VAL A 135 3.02 20.83 -5.21
C VAL A 135 2.05 19.67 -5.36
N LEU A 136 2.57 18.53 -5.79
CA LEU A 136 1.89 17.25 -5.80
C LEU A 136 2.01 16.58 -4.43
N ILE A 137 0.89 16.14 -3.88
CA ILE A 137 0.84 15.28 -2.68
C ILE A 137 0.02 14.03 -2.90
N TRP A 138 0.49 12.91 -2.34
CA TRP A 138 -0.28 11.67 -2.18
C TRP A 138 -0.41 11.35 -0.69
N LEU A 139 -1.65 11.27 -0.22
CA LEU A 139 -1.97 10.82 1.13
C LEU A 139 -2.57 9.43 1.03
N ALA A 140 -2.06 8.50 1.83
CA ALA A 140 -2.53 7.12 1.87
C ALA A 140 -3.01 6.74 3.27
N HIS A 141 -4.19 6.15 3.35
CA HIS A 141 -4.62 5.38 4.50
C HIS A 141 -3.89 4.03 4.50
N LEU A 142 -3.34 3.65 5.65
CA LEU A 142 -2.44 2.50 5.79
C LEU A 142 -3.15 1.17 6.06
N TYR A 143 -4.31 1.22 6.72
CA TYR A 143 -5.04 0.03 7.16
C TYR A 143 -6.19 -0.35 6.24
N GLU A 144 -6.44 -1.65 6.15
CA GLU A 144 -7.65 -2.27 5.60
C GLU A 144 -8.86 -2.12 6.54
N ILE A 145 -10.06 -2.35 6.01
CA ILE A 145 -11.28 -2.32 6.80
C ILE A 145 -11.25 -3.48 7.81
N GLY A 146 -11.33 -3.16 9.10
CA GLY A 146 -11.36 -4.15 10.18
C GLY A 146 -10.02 -4.82 10.51
N GLU A 147 -8.91 -4.33 9.95
CA GLU A 147 -7.56 -4.78 10.30
C GLU A 147 -7.20 -4.40 11.74
N ASP A 148 -7.55 -3.19 12.16
CA ASP A 148 -7.34 -2.67 13.50
C ASP A 148 -8.60 -1.97 14.01
N MET A 149 -8.93 -2.13 15.30
CA MET A 149 -10.16 -1.60 15.87
C MET A 149 -10.20 -0.07 15.93
N ASP A 150 -9.04 0.57 16.09
CA ASP A 150 -8.91 2.00 16.29
C ASP A 150 -8.36 2.71 15.04
N LEU A 151 -7.55 2.02 14.23
CA LEU A 151 -6.86 2.60 13.08
C LEU A 151 -7.54 2.32 11.73
N SER A 152 -8.42 1.33 11.63
CA SER A 152 -9.22 1.05 10.42
C SER A 152 -10.48 1.93 10.30
N VAL A 153 -10.36 3.20 10.66
CA VAL A 153 -11.45 4.19 10.65
C VAL A 153 -11.07 5.40 9.80
N THR A 154 -12.06 6.14 9.30
CA THR A 154 -11.81 7.37 8.51
C THR A 154 -10.91 8.35 9.26
N ALA A 155 -9.87 8.82 8.59
CA ALA A 155 -8.91 9.79 9.11
C ALA A 155 -9.03 11.13 8.40
N SER A 156 -8.68 12.21 9.10
CA SER A 156 -8.71 13.58 8.56
C SER A 156 -7.34 14.24 8.62
N VAL A 157 -6.93 14.87 7.51
CA VAL A 157 -5.66 15.59 7.37
C VAL A 157 -5.93 17.07 7.13
N GLU A 158 -5.43 17.93 8.01
CA GLU A 158 -5.56 19.38 7.92
C GLU A 158 -4.40 19.99 7.10
N LEU A 159 -4.63 20.28 5.82
CA LEU A 159 -3.56 20.74 4.92
C LEU A 159 -2.96 22.09 5.33
N LYS A 160 -3.74 22.95 6.00
CA LYS A 160 -3.22 24.22 6.56
C LYS A 160 -2.15 24.00 7.63
N LYS A 161 -2.26 22.92 8.42
CA LYS A 161 -1.28 22.54 9.44
C LYS A 161 -0.10 21.78 8.84
N LEU A 162 -0.31 21.12 7.71
CA LEU A 162 0.74 20.47 6.92
C LEU A 162 1.68 21.49 6.25
N PHE A 163 1.15 22.66 5.85
CA PHE A 163 1.90 23.75 5.22
C PHE A 163 1.72 25.08 5.98
N PRO A 164 2.20 25.20 7.23
CA PRO A 164 1.91 26.36 8.10
C PRO A 164 2.45 27.69 7.55
N ASP A 165 3.58 27.66 6.84
CA ASP A 165 4.27 28.87 6.36
C ASP A 165 3.86 29.31 4.95
N LYS A 166 2.92 28.60 4.33
CA LYS A 166 2.44 28.86 2.96
C LYS A 166 0.92 28.91 2.94
N LYS A 167 0.37 29.95 2.31
CA LYS A 167 -1.07 30.06 2.10
C LYS A 167 -1.46 29.31 0.83
N ILE A 168 -2.21 28.21 1.00
CA ILE A 168 -2.80 27.45 -0.11
C ILE A 168 -3.86 28.33 -0.79
N SER A 169 -3.70 28.57 -2.08
CA SER A 169 -4.61 29.37 -2.92
C SER A 169 -5.53 28.51 -3.79
N GLY A 170 -5.20 27.23 -3.97
CA GLY A 170 -6.02 26.29 -4.74
C GLY A 170 -5.64 24.83 -4.47
N ILE A 171 -6.61 23.95 -4.65
CA ILE A 171 -6.48 22.50 -4.51
C ILE A 171 -7.28 21.82 -5.61
N THR A 172 -6.66 20.84 -6.27
CA THR A 172 -7.30 20.02 -7.29
C THR A 172 -7.04 18.55 -7.00
N GLU A 173 -8.11 17.74 -6.88
CA GLU A 173 -7.99 16.28 -6.75
C GLU A 173 -7.86 15.65 -8.14
N LEU A 174 -6.84 14.80 -8.31
CA LEU A 174 -6.53 14.11 -9.54
C LEU A 174 -6.64 12.58 -9.36
N ASN A 175 -6.52 11.85 -10.46
CA ASN A 175 -6.26 10.41 -10.40
C ASN A 175 -4.85 10.11 -9.86
N LEU A 176 -4.55 8.83 -9.61
CA LEU A 176 -3.30 8.41 -8.98
C LEU A 176 -2.04 8.88 -9.75
N SER A 177 -2.08 8.84 -11.08
CA SER A 177 -0.97 9.30 -11.94
C SER A 177 -0.90 10.83 -12.10
N ALA A 178 -1.78 11.59 -11.45
CA ALA A 178 -1.82 13.05 -11.49
C ALA A 178 -1.96 13.66 -12.90
N ASN A 179 -2.68 13.00 -13.82
CA ASN A 179 -2.83 13.45 -15.21
C ASN A 179 -4.27 13.73 -15.64
N GLN A 180 -5.26 13.42 -14.81
CA GLN A 180 -6.68 13.67 -15.08
C GLN A 180 -7.38 14.12 -13.80
N GLU A 181 -8.31 15.06 -13.92
CA GLU A 181 -9.15 15.46 -12.78
C GLU A 181 -10.03 14.29 -12.32
N ARG A 182 -10.14 14.15 -11.00
CA ARG A 182 -10.87 13.04 -10.38
C ARG A 182 -12.33 12.99 -10.84
N ALA A 183 -12.99 14.14 -10.87
CA ALA A 183 -14.39 14.27 -11.24
C ALA A 183 -14.64 13.90 -12.72
N GLU A 184 -13.73 14.30 -13.61
CA GLU A 184 -13.79 13.93 -15.03
C GLU A 184 -13.64 12.41 -15.21
N MET A 185 -12.69 11.79 -14.50
CA MET A 185 -12.45 10.35 -14.57
C MET A 185 -13.66 9.54 -14.07
N GLU A 186 -14.31 9.92 -12.97
CA GLU A 186 -15.50 9.21 -12.47
C GLU A 186 -16.64 9.22 -13.48
N ASN A 187 -16.87 10.36 -14.14
CA ASN A 187 -17.93 10.49 -15.13
C ASN A 187 -17.72 9.61 -16.38
N ARG A 188 -16.52 9.06 -16.57
CA ARG A 188 -16.16 8.19 -17.69
C ARG A 188 -15.97 6.73 -17.29
N ARG A 189 -16.25 6.36 -16.04
CA ARG A 189 -16.06 5.00 -15.55
C ARG A 189 -17.00 4.04 -16.28
N LEU A 190 -16.44 2.98 -16.85
CA LEU A 190 -17.21 1.94 -17.53
C LEU A 190 -18.08 1.17 -16.54
N VAL A 191 -19.32 0.88 -16.94
CA VAL A 191 -20.26 0.04 -16.20
C VAL A 191 -20.18 -1.37 -16.77
N TRP A 192 -19.77 -2.32 -15.93
CA TRP A 192 -19.58 -3.72 -16.30
C TRP A 192 -20.71 -4.60 -15.76
N ASN A 193 -21.20 -5.52 -16.58
CA ASN A 193 -22.08 -6.59 -16.15
C ASN A 193 -21.23 -7.78 -15.71
N VAL A 194 -21.09 -7.97 -14.40
CA VAL A 194 -20.22 -9.02 -13.82
C VAL A 194 -21.05 -10.29 -13.61
N GLU A 195 -20.52 -11.43 -14.06
CA GLU A 195 -21.15 -12.73 -13.86
C GLU A 195 -21.21 -13.08 -12.37
N GLY A 196 -22.32 -13.70 -11.92
CA GLY A 196 -22.57 -13.97 -10.49
C GLY A 196 -23.30 -12.83 -9.76
N PHE A 197 -23.34 -11.61 -10.33
CA PHE A 197 -24.15 -10.50 -9.83
C PHE A 197 -25.62 -10.66 -10.29
N ARG A 198 -26.32 -11.69 -9.78
CA ARG A 198 -27.77 -11.83 -10.00
C ARG A 198 -28.49 -10.91 -9.02
N GLY A 199 -29.20 -9.92 -9.56
CA GLY A 199 -29.92 -8.90 -8.78
C GLY A 199 -30.69 -9.46 -7.58
N GLY A 200 -30.43 -8.86 -6.40
CA GLY A 200 -31.17 -9.10 -5.17
C GLY A 200 -30.38 -9.60 -3.96
N GLY A 201 -29.10 -9.99 -4.12
CA GLY A 201 -28.18 -10.26 -3.00
C GLY A 201 -27.41 -9.00 -2.59
N GLU A 202 -27.13 -8.80 -1.31
CA GLU A 202 -26.37 -7.66 -0.79
C GLU A 202 -25.07 -7.45 -1.59
N PRO A 203 -24.69 -6.19 -1.88
CA PRO A 203 -23.45 -5.91 -2.59
C PRO A 203 -22.28 -6.36 -1.72
N GLU A 204 -21.58 -7.42 -2.12
CA GLU A 204 -20.34 -7.87 -1.45
C GLU A 204 -19.14 -6.92 -1.68
N ALA A 205 -19.42 -5.73 -2.20
CA ALA A 205 -18.77 -4.50 -1.75
C ALA A 205 -19.78 -3.37 -1.92
N LYS A 206 -20.30 -2.81 -0.82
CA LYS A 206 -20.72 -1.40 -0.86
C LYS A 206 -19.56 -0.65 -1.53
N PRO A 207 -19.80 0.24 -2.52
CA PRO A 207 -18.71 1.01 -3.10
C PRO A 207 -17.92 1.58 -1.94
N ALA A 208 -16.64 1.24 -1.85
CA ALA A 208 -15.79 1.60 -0.72
C ALA A 208 -16.10 3.07 -0.42
N THR A 209 -16.69 3.31 0.75
CA THR A 209 -17.03 4.67 1.16
C THR A 209 -15.73 5.41 1.12
N ARG A 210 -15.62 6.37 0.20
CA ARG A 210 -14.42 7.18 -0.04
C ARG A 210 -14.54 8.45 0.80
N GLY A 211 -13.43 9.08 1.16
CA GLY A 211 -13.46 10.41 1.77
C GLY A 211 -14.24 11.43 0.93
N GLY A 212 -14.88 12.38 1.61
CA GLY A 212 -15.69 13.40 0.95
C GLY A 212 -14.89 14.34 0.02
N ALA A 213 -15.61 15.13 -0.77
CA ALA A 213 -15.01 16.23 -1.52
C ALA A 213 -14.36 17.23 -0.56
N VAL A 214 -13.19 17.75 -0.92
CA VAL A 214 -12.46 18.70 -0.07
C VAL A 214 -13.08 20.09 -0.22
N ASP A 215 -13.48 20.70 0.90
CA ASP A 215 -13.89 22.10 0.94
C ASP A 215 -12.64 23.00 0.75
N PRO A 216 -12.59 23.86 -0.28
CA PRO A 216 -11.45 24.76 -0.52
C PRO A 216 -11.20 25.78 0.61
N ALA A 217 -12.20 26.08 1.45
CA ALA A 217 -12.07 26.97 2.58
C ALA A 217 -11.48 26.26 3.81
N GLU A 218 -11.94 25.03 4.09
CA GLU A 218 -11.48 24.26 5.26
C GLU A 218 -10.12 23.60 4.99
N LEU A 219 -9.90 23.06 3.78
CA LEU A 219 -8.70 22.34 3.36
C LEU A 219 -8.40 21.12 4.25
N VAL A 220 -9.44 20.37 4.58
CA VAL A 220 -9.38 19.11 5.33
C VAL A 220 -9.64 17.96 4.37
N VAL A 221 -8.71 17.00 4.32
CA VAL A 221 -8.81 15.81 3.49
C VAL A 221 -9.22 14.64 4.36
N GLU A 222 -10.35 14.02 4.03
CA GLU A 222 -10.75 12.74 4.63
C GLU A 222 -10.20 11.56 3.81
N LEU A 223 -9.73 10.53 4.50
CA LEU A 223 -9.23 9.28 3.93
C LEU A 223 -9.91 8.12 4.62
N THR A 224 -10.55 7.25 3.85
CA THR A 224 -11.13 6.01 4.36
C THR A 224 -10.12 4.87 4.25
N PRO A 225 -10.34 3.71 4.91
CA PRO A 225 -9.44 2.57 4.82
C PRO A 225 -9.02 2.22 3.39
N MET A 226 -7.73 1.95 3.20
CA MET A 226 -7.03 1.71 1.93
C MET A 226 -7.07 2.82 0.87
N GLU A 227 -7.61 3.99 1.17
CA GLU A 227 -7.68 5.06 0.19
C GLU A 227 -6.32 5.70 -0.06
N ILE A 228 -6.01 5.99 -1.34
CA ILE A 228 -4.97 6.94 -1.74
C ILE A 228 -5.63 8.11 -2.45
N ARG A 229 -5.38 9.33 -1.96
CA ARG A 229 -5.85 10.56 -2.60
C ARG A 229 -4.68 11.39 -3.11
N THR A 230 -4.84 11.89 -4.33
CA THR A 230 -3.82 12.63 -5.06
C THR A 230 -4.29 14.07 -5.26
N PHE A 231 -3.50 15.04 -4.81
CA PHE A 231 -3.81 16.44 -4.95
C PHE A 231 -2.66 17.24 -5.54
N VAL A 232 -2.98 18.24 -6.35
CA VAL A 232 -2.07 19.32 -6.69
C VAL A 232 -2.51 20.57 -5.93
N LEU A 233 -1.57 21.17 -5.20
CA LEU A 233 -1.74 22.38 -4.42
C LEU A 233 -1.06 23.56 -5.10
N SER A 234 -1.76 24.69 -5.10
CA SER A 234 -1.22 26.00 -5.49
C SER A 234 -1.06 26.86 -4.25
N PHE A 235 0.01 27.65 -4.19
CA PHE A 235 0.26 28.56 -3.08
C PHE A 235 0.29 30.00 -3.59
N SER A 236 -0.20 30.95 -2.79
CA SER A 236 -0.02 32.37 -3.11
C SER A 236 1.45 32.74 -3.00
N SER A 237 1.98 33.47 -3.98
CA SER A 237 3.29 34.12 -3.85
C SER A 237 3.29 35.04 -2.62
N ARG A 238 4.36 35.02 -1.83
CA ARG A 238 4.56 36.05 -0.81
C ARG A 238 4.65 37.40 -1.53
N GLU A 239 3.77 38.33 -1.21
CA GLU A 239 4.02 39.74 -1.51
C GLU A 239 5.30 40.15 -0.76
N GLY A 240 6.36 40.44 -1.51
CA GLY A 240 7.57 41.11 -0.99
C GLY A 240 8.71 40.20 -0.53
N GLN A 241 9.62 39.92 -1.45
CA GLN A 241 11.05 40.09 -1.22
C GLN A 241 11.68 40.75 -2.45
#